data_AF-A0A533VHG2-F1
#
_entry.id   AF-A0A533VHG2-F1
#
_cell.length_a   1.000
_cell.length_b   1.000
_cell.length_c   1.000
_cell.angle_alpha   90.00
_cell.angle_beta   90.00
_cell.angle_gamma   90.00
#
_symmetry.space_group_name_H-M   'P 1'
#
loop_
_entity.id
_entity.type
_entity.pdbx_description
1 polymer ?
#
loop_
_entity_poly.entity_id
_entity_poly.type
_entity_poly.pdbx_seq_one_letter_code
_entity_poly.pdbx_strand_id
1 'polypeptide(L)'
;LGRYWASLSDLGGLSGGSFLGGVYGTTMAAMGMLSVAGLVLTMDGVGPIVDNAGGIAEMSGAPPEVRDRLDPLDALGNTTKALTKGYAMGSAALASLLLFQAFVLEVARYQAKLFDLTAITAGQASLLASELTSLGTKLALNQPAVVIGALVGAMLPFVFSGTAISAVGNGAYKMVEEVRRQFREIPGLREGTGKPDYAIAVDISTKAALRLMVAPGLIAVVTPLAIGIILGWTAVGALVIGATVSAIPLAIMMMWGGAALDNAKKYVEGGKLGGKGTLTHAATVVGDTVGDPWKDTAGPSLHILIKLLNTISLVFIPLFLVSLIAL
;
A
#
# COMPACT_ATOMS: atom_id res chain seq x y z
N LEU A 1 1.46 -12.88 24.73
CA LEU A 1 2.48 -13.36 23.77
C LEU A 1 3.74 -12.49 23.79
N GLY A 2 3.72 -11.20 23.41
CA GLY A 2 4.91 -10.33 23.45
C GLY A 2 5.61 -10.25 24.81
N ARG A 3 4.85 -9.98 25.88
CA ARG A 3 5.36 -10.03 27.27
C ARG A 3 5.96 -11.38 27.67
N TYR A 4 5.36 -12.48 27.20
CA TYR A 4 5.82 -13.84 27.51
C TYR A 4 7.17 -14.14 26.84
N TRP A 5 7.36 -13.71 25.59
CA TRP A 5 8.64 -13.83 24.90
C TRP A 5 9.71 -12.88 25.46
N ALA A 6 9.32 -11.65 25.82
CA ALA A 6 10.23 -10.71 26.49
C ALA A 6 10.71 -11.21 27.86
N SER A 7 9.87 -11.99 28.57
CA SER A 7 10.27 -12.64 29.84
C SER A 7 11.19 -13.86 29.66
N LEU A 8 11.27 -14.45 28.45
CA LEU A 8 12.12 -15.60 28.16
C LEU A 8 13.54 -15.22 27.71
N SER A 9 13.76 -13.98 27.25
CA SER A 9 15.02 -13.52 26.64
C SER A 9 16.00 -12.87 27.62
N ASP A 10 15.96 -13.23 28.91
CA ASP A 10 16.82 -12.67 29.98
C ASP A 10 16.80 -11.12 30.13
N LEU A 11 15.83 -10.46 29.49
CA LEU A 11 15.49 -9.04 29.63
C LEU A 11 14.66 -8.79 30.90
N GLY A 12 14.99 -9.49 32.00
CA GLY A 12 14.23 -9.50 33.26
C GLY A 12 14.03 -8.12 33.90
N GLY A 13 14.86 -7.13 33.57
CA GLY A 13 14.71 -5.73 33.99
C GLY A 13 13.60 -4.95 33.26
N LEU A 14 13.11 -5.44 32.12
CA LEU A 14 11.99 -4.84 31.36
C LEU A 14 10.61 -5.39 31.77
N SER A 15 10.58 -6.34 32.71
CA SER A 15 9.35 -6.99 33.21
C SER A 15 8.37 -6.02 33.89
N GLY A 16 8.82 -4.82 34.30
CA GLY A 16 7.98 -3.78 34.89
C GLY A 16 7.18 -2.92 33.89
N GLY A 17 7.55 -2.90 32.61
CA GLY A 17 6.96 -2.00 31.61
C GLY A 17 6.02 -2.70 30.63
N SER A 18 4.71 -2.61 30.84
CA SER A 18 3.66 -3.12 29.92
C SER A 18 3.94 -2.85 28.43
N PHE A 19 4.47 -1.65 28.15
CA PHE A 19 4.70 -1.11 26.82
C PHE A 19 5.89 -1.77 26.12
N LEU A 20 7.05 -1.88 26.77
CA LEU A 20 8.28 -2.41 26.16
C LEU A 20 8.18 -3.89 25.78
N GLY A 21 7.52 -4.70 26.62
CA GLY A 21 7.16 -6.08 26.26
C GLY A 21 6.14 -6.18 25.12
N GLY A 22 5.32 -5.14 24.93
CA GLY A 22 4.43 -4.98 23.77
C GLY A 22 5.22 -4.70 22.49
N VAL A 23 6.15 -3.74 22.53
CA VAL A 23 7.02 -3.37 21.41
C VAL A 23 7.83 -4.58 20.91
N TYR A 24 8.48 -5.29 21.83
CA TYR A 24 9.25 -6.49 21.48
C TYR A 24 8.37 -7.55 20.81
N GLY A 25 7.17 -7.78 21.35
CA GLY A 25 6.21 -8.71 20.75
C GLY A 25 5.79 -8.35 19.33
N THR A 26 5.49 -7.07 19.07
CA THR A 26 5.14 -6.60 17.73
C THR A 26 6.31 -6.68 16.77
N THR A 27 7.53 -6.40 17.23
CA THR A 27 8.76 -6.56 16.42
C THR A 27 8.98 -8.03 16.04
N MET A 28 8.89 -8.94 17.00
CA MET A 28 9.06 -10.37 16.72
C MET A 28 7.96 -10.92 15.80
N ALA A 29 6.72 -10.44 15.94
CA ALA A 29 5.64 -10.81 15.03
C ALA A 29 5.89 -10.29 13.60
N ALA A 30 6.39 -9.06 13.45
CA ALA A 30 6.75 -8.49 12.15
C ALA A 30 7.92 -9.24 11.51
N MET A 31 8.98 -9.56 12.28
CA MET A 31 10.10 -10.39 11.82
C MET A 31 9.66 -11.80 11.44
N GLY A 32 8.81 -12.42 12.27
CA GLY A 32 8.27 -13.75 12.01
C GLY A 32 7.45 -13.80 10.74
N MET A 33 6.59 -12.79 10.51
CA MET A 33 5.88 -12.65 9.23
C MET A 33 6.90 -12.62 8.10
N LEU A 34 7.83 -11.65 8.08
CA LEU A 34 8.81 -11.43 7.00
C LEU A 34 9.86 -12.53 6.82
N SER A 35 9.99 -13.49 7.75
CA SER A 35 10.95 -14.60 7.64
C SER A 35 10.75 -15.47 6.40
N VAL A 36 9.52 -15.54 5.89
CA VAL A 36 9.14 -16.27 4.67
C VAL A 36 9.02 -15.36 3.45
N ALA A 37 9.48 -14.11 3.52
CA ALA A 37 9.33 -13.13 2.43
C ALA A 37 9.93 -13.63 1.10
N GLY A 38 11.03 -14.38 1.14
CA GLY A 38 11.62 -14.96 -0.07
C GLY A 38 10.67 -15.92 -0.81
N LEU A 39 9.91 -16.75 -0.08
CA LEU A 39 8.90 -17.63 -0.67
C LEU A 39 7.72 -16.82 -1.23
N VAL A 40 7.27 -15.80 -0.48
CA VAL A 40 6.18 -14.92 -0.92
C VAL A 40 6.54 -14.18 -2.21
N LEU A 41 7.74 -13.58 -2.29
CA LEU A 41 8.22 -12.91 -3.50
C LEU A 41 8.36 -13.86 -4.69
N THR A 42 8.77 -15.11 -4.44
CA THR A 42 8.84 -16.13 -5.49
C THR A 42 7.46 -16.43 -6.06
N MET A 43 6.45 -16.59 -5.20
CA MET A 43 5.06 -16.81 -5.62
C MET A 43 4.47 -15.60 -6.36
N ASP A 44 4.86 -14.39 -5.97
CA ASP A 44 4.45 -13.14 -6.64
C ASP A 44 4.99 -13.07 -8.07
N GLY A 45 6.26 -13.47 -8.26
CA GLY A 45 6.93 -13.48 -9.55
C GLY A 45 6.31 -14.42 -10.59
N VAL A 46 5.60 -15.48 -10.17
CA VAL A 46 4.95 -16.42 -11.09
C VAL A 46 3.93 -15.70 -11.97
N GLY A 47 3.10 -14.82 -11.40
CA GLY A 47 2.01 -14.20 -12.13
C GLY A 47 2.48 -13.35 -13.33
N PRO A 48 3.37 -12.36 -13.16
CA PRO A 48 3.88 -11.57 -14.28
C PRO A 48 4.67 -12.38 -15.31
N ILE A 49 5.36 -13.46 -14.90
CA ILE A 49 6.10 -14.32 -15.84
C ILE A 49 5.11 -15.06 -16.75
N VAL A 50 4.07 -15.66 -16.18
CA VAL A 50 3.08 -16.41 -16.94
C VAL A 50 2.23 -15.51 -17.84
N ASP A 51 1.85 -14.33 -17.34
CA ASP A 51 1.11 -13.33 -18.12
C ASP A 51 1.89 -12.90 -19.39
N ASN A 52 3.19 -12.59 -19.24
CA ASN A 52 4.06 -12.32 -20.37
C ASN A 52 4.23 -13.53 -21.31
N ALA A 53 4.34 -14.75 -20.76
CA ALA A 53 4.42 -15.96 -21.57
C ALA A 53 3.15 -16.15 -22.42
N GLY A 54 1.97 -15.89 -21.84
CA GLY A 54 0.69 -15.92 -22.55
C GLY A 54 0.60 -14.85 -23.65
N GLY A 55 1.04 -13.63 -23.37
CA GLY A 55 1.12 -12.56 -24.36
C GLY A 55 2.07 -12.89 -25.52
N ILE A 56 3.27 -13.42 -25.24
CA ILE A 56 4.23 -13.84 -26.27
C ILE A 56 3.66 -14.97 -27.11
N ALA A 57 3.04 -15.97 -26.49
CA ALA A 57 2.42 -17.09 -27.21
C ALA A 57 1.38 -16.59 -28.22
N GLU A 58 0.50 -15.67 -27.80
CA GLU A 58 -0.49 -15.06 -28.69
C GLU A 58 0.14 -14.25 -29.81
N MET A 59 1.09 -13.36 -29.49
CA MET A 59 1.75 -12.50 -30.48
C MET A 59 2.60 -13.28 -31.49
N SER A 60 3.10 -14.46 -31.12
CA SER A 60 3.86 -15.35 -32.00
C SER A 60 3.00 -16.26 -32.88
N GLY A 61 1.68 -16.31 -32.66
CA GLY A 61 0.80 -17.29 -33.32
C GLY A 61 1.10 -18.73 -32.89
N ALA A 62 1.49 -18.94 -31.64
CA ALA A 62 1.79 -20.28 -31.12
C ALA A 62 0.55 -21.19 -31.18
N PRO A 63 0.74 -22.53 -31.25
CA PRO A 63 -0.39 -23.46 -31.25
C PRO A 63 -1.32 -23.25 -30.04
N PRO A 64 -2.65 -23.41 -30.21
CA PRO A 64 -3.62 -23.19 -29.13
C PRO A 64 -3.32 -23.99 -27.84
N GLU A 65 -2.73 -25.17 -27.99
CA GLU A 65 -2.30 -26.05 -26.88
C GLU A 65 -1.31 -25.36 -25.93
N VAL A 66 -0.48 -24.44 -26.43
CA VAL A 66 0.43 -23.65 -25.58
C VAL A 66 -0.36 -22.71 -24.70
N ARG A 67 -1.40 -22.07 -25.25
CA ARG A 67 -2.26 -21.14 -24.53
C ARG A 67 -3.15 -21.85 -23.52
N ASP A 68 -3.71 -23.00 -23.89
CA ASP A 68 -4.51 -23.85 -23.01
C ASP A 68 -3.71 -24.32 -21.77
N ARG A 69 -2.38 -24.48 -21.91
CA ARG A 69 -1.48 -24.82 -20.79
C ARG A 69 -1.11 -23.61 -19.93
N LEU A 70 -1.10 -22.40 -20.49
CA LEU A 70 -0.74 -21.17 -19.79
C LEU A 70 -1.93 -20.55 -19.04
N ASP A 71 -3.15 -20.66 -19.57
CA ASP A 71 -4.35 -20.06 -18.95
C ASP A 71 -4.61 -20.53 -17.49
N PRO A 72 -4.43 -21.82 -17.12
CA PRO A 72 -4.53 -22.25 -15.72
C PRO A 72 -3.44 -21.65 -14.83
N LEU A 73 -2.22 -21.47 -15.37
CA LEU A 73 -1.10 -20.87 -14.65
C LEU A 73 -1.30 -19.37 -14.45
N ASP A 74 -1.95 -18.68 -15.40
CA ASP A 74 -2.27 -17.26 -15.30
C ASP A 74 -3.35 -17.02 -14.23
N ALA A 75 -4.39 -17.84 -14.22
CA ALA A 75 -5.40 -17.82 -13.15
C ALA A 75 -4.81 -18.11 -11.76
N LEU A 76 -3.85 -19.05 -11.69
CA LEU A 76 -3.06 -19.28 -10.47
C LEU A 76 -2.25 -18.04 -10.10
N GLY A 77 -1.56 -17.44 -11.06
CA GLY A 77 -0.76 -16.22 -10.90
C GLY A 77 -1.55 -15.03 -10.37
N ASN A 78 -2.79 -14.84 -10.82
CA ASN A 78 -3.70 -13.82 -10.29
C ASN A 78 -4.03 -14.05 -8.81
N THR A 79 -4.20 -15.31 -8.43
CA THR A 79 -4.45 -15.70 -7.04
C THR A 79 -3.22 -15.50 -6.16
N THR A 80 -2.02 -15.88 -6.64
CA THR A 80 -0.78 -15.67 -5.89
C THR A 80 -0.46 -14.18 -5.75
N LYS A 81 -0.62 -13.37 -6.82
CA LYS A 81 -0.51 -11.91 -6.78
C LYS A 81 -1.44 -11.28 -5.72
N ALA A 82 -2.68 -11.74 -5.61
CA ALA A 82 -3.61 -11.21 -4.61
C ALA A 82 -3.17 -11.57 -3.18
N LEU A 83 -2.71 -12.81 -2.97
CA LEU A 83 -2.19 -13.28 -1.68
C LEU A 83 -0.94 -12.50 -1.24
N THR A 84 0.01 -12.28 -2.14
CA THR A 84 1.26 -11.56 -1.88
C THR A 84 1.00 -10.10 -1.56
N LYS A 85 0.09 -9.45 -2.29
CA LYS A 85 -0.43 -8.10 -2.00
C LYS A 85 -1.09 -8.03 -0.62
N GLY A 86 -1.92 -9.02 -0.26
CA GLY A 86 -2.52 -9.13 1.07
C GLY A 86 -1.49 -9.30 2.18
N TYR A 87 -0.46 -10.12 1.94
CA TYR A 87 0.65 -10.30 2.86
C TYR A 87 1.47 -9.00 3.04
N ALA A 88 1.74 -8.26 1.97
CA ALA A 88 2.40 -6.96 2.04
C ALA A 88 1.59 -5.97 2.90
N MET A 89 0.26 -5.95 2.75
CA MET A 89 -0.63 -5.13 3.58
C MET A 89 -0.63 -5.58 5.05
N GLY A 90 -0.70 -6.89 5.33
CA GLY A 90 -0.58 -7.42 6.68
C GLY A 90 0.74 -7.04 7.36
N SER A 91 1.85 -7.10 6.61
CA SER A 91 3.17 -6.67 7.10
C SER A 91 3.21 -5.17 7.37
N ALA A 92 2.56 -4.36 6.54
CA ALA A 92 2.47 -2.92 6.71
C ALA A 92 1.63 -2.55 7.94
N ALA A 93 0.59 -3.32 8.27
CA ALA A 93 -0.19 -3.12 9.48
C ALA A 93 0.65 -3.32 10.75
N LEU A 94 1.41 -4.43 10.82
CA LEU A 94 2.32 -4.71 11.94
C LEU A 94 3.44 -3.65 12.02
N ALA A 95 4.04 -3.31 10.88
CA ALA A 95 5.08 -2.29 10.81
C ALA A 95 4.56 -0.91 11.24
N SER A 96 3.33 -0.54 10.87
CA SER A 96 2.74 0.73 11.29
C SER A 96 2.55 0.81 12.81
N LEU A 97 2.16 -0.29 13.46
CA LEU A 97 2.04 -0.31 14.92
C LEU A 97 3.40 -0.13 15.58
N LEU A 98 4.43 -0.81 15.07
CA LEU A 98 5.81 -0.69 15.55
C LEU A 98 6.36 0.74 15.34
N LEU A 99 6.16 1.30 14.15
CA LEU A 99 6.60 2.66 13.83
C LEU A 99 5.86 3.72 14.66
N PHE A 100 4.58 3.50 14.98
CA PHE A 100 3.86 4.36 15.90
C PHE A 100 4.40 4.28 17.33
N GLN A 101 4.73 3.09 17.82
CA GLN A 101 5.38 2.94 19.12
C GLN A 101 6.76 3.63 19.14
N ALA A 102 7.53 3.48 18.06
CA ALA A 102 8.80 4.20 17.88
C ALA A 102 8.60 5.71 17.85
N PHE A 103 7.55 6.20 17.20
CA PHE A 103 7.17 7.62 17.19
C PHE A 103 6.89 8.15 18.60
N VAL A 104 6.08 7.45 19.39
CA VAL A 104 5.78 7.84 20.78
C VAL A 104 7.05 7.84 21.63
N LEU A 105 7.90 6.82 21.48
CA LEU A 105 9.18 6.73 22.18
C LEU A 105 10.11 7.89 21.81
N GLU A 106 10.21 8.23 20.53
CA GLU A 106 11.04 9.33 20.04
C GLU A 106 10.54 10.69 20.53
N VAL A 107 9.23 10.94 20.53
CA VAL A 107 8.64 12.14 21.13
C VAL A 107 9.00 12.23 22.61
N ALA A 108 8.87 11.14 23.37
CA ALA A 108 9.23 11.10 24.79
C ALA A 108 10.72 11.42 25.00
N ARG A 109 11.58 10.83 24.16
CA ARG A 109 13.03 11.03 24.18
C ARG A 109 13.38 12.50 23.98
N TYR A 110 12.78 13.17 22.98
CA TYR A 110 13.00 14.60 22.74
C TYR A 110 12.45 15.49 23.87
N GLN A 111 11.28 15.18 24.43
CA GLN A 111 10.71 15.92 25.57
C GLN A 111 11.60 15.78 26.83
N ALA A 112 12.16 14.59 27.06
CA ALA A 112 13.12 14.33 28.12
C ALA A 112 14.53 14.91 27.84
N LYS A 113 14.75 15.55 26.68
CA LYS A 113 16.05 16.11 26.23
C LYS A 113 17.18 15.08 26.22
N LEU A 114 16.86 13.82 25.90
CA LEU A 114 17.82 12.73 25.80
C LEU A 114 18.29 12.59 24.36
N PHE A 115 19.59 12.72 24.09
CA PHE A 115 20.14 12.61 22.74
C PHE A 115 20.66 11.22 22.40
N ASP A 116 21.05 10.44 23.42
CA ASP A 116 21.56 9.08 23.26
C ASP A 116 20.85 8.14 24.26
N LEU A 117 20.36 7.01 23.75
CA LEU A 117 19.68 5.97 24.53
C LEU A 117 20.64 4.83 24.93
N THR A 118 21.87 4.80 24.41
CA THR A 118 22.82 3.69 24.63
C THR A 118 23.51 3.74 26.01
N ALA A 119 23.56 4.92 26.64
CA ALA A 119 24.17 5.13 27.94
C ALA A 119 23.33 6.07 28.82
N ILE A 120 22.13 5.63 29.21
CA ILE A 120 21.24 6.39 30.10
C ILE A 120 21.49 6.07 31.58
N THR A 121 21.50 7.10 32.42
CA THR A 121 21.52 6.95 33.88
C THR A 121 20.14 6.53 34.40
N ALA A 122 20.09 5.93 35.60
CA ALA A 122 18.83 5.52 36.22
C ALA A 122 17.80 6.68 36.37
N GLY A 123 18.28 7.91 36.60
CA GLY A 123 17.43 9.11 36.65
C GLY A 123 16.89 9.53 35.28
N GLN A 124 17.67 9.38 34.21
CA GLN A 124 17.19 9.64 32.84
C GLN A 124 16.19 8.57 32.38
N ALA A 125 16.37 7.31 32.80
CA ALA A 125 15.41 6.24 32.55
C ALA A 125 14.06 6.50 33.24
N SER A 126 14.06 7.03 34.48
CA SER A 126 12.81 7.38 35.17
C SER A 126 12.11 8.58 34.52
N LEU A 127 12.87 9.58 34.06
CA LEU A 127 12.33 10.71 33.30
C LEU A 127 11.67 10.25 32.00
N LEU A 128 12.35 9.42 31.20
CA LEU A 128 11.78 8.86 29.98
C LEU A 128 10.48 8.07 30.25
N ALA A 129 10.45 7.28 31.33
CA ALA A 129 9.26 6.53 31.72
C ALA A 129 8.10 7.46 32.15
N SER A 130 8.40 8.55 32.86
CA SER A 130 7.39 9.56 33.23
C SER A 130 6.84 10.28 32.00
N GLU A 131 7.69 10.67 31.05
CA GLU A 131 7.27 11.30 29.80
C GLU A 131 6.39 10.36 28.97
N LEU A 132 6.81 9.10 28.78
CA LEU A 132 6.01 8.06 28.13
C LEU A 132 4.62 7.89 28.75
N THR A 133 4.53 7.93 30.08
CA THR A 133 3.25 7.83 30.79
C THR A 133 2.39 9.08 30.56
N SER A 134 3.00 10.27 30.53
CA SER A 134 2.31 11.53 30.26
C SER A 134 1.81 11.66 28.81
N LEU A 135 2.50 11.04 27.84
CA LEU A 135 2.09 11.08 26.43
C LEU A 135 0.75 10.38 26.20
N GLY A 136 0.40 9.39 27.03
CA GLY A 136 -0.89 8.70 26.96
C GLY A 136 -2.08 9.66 27.16
N THR A 137 -1.96 10.64 28.06
CA THR A 137 -3.00 11.66 28.25
C THR A 137 -2.96 12.72 27.15
N LYS A 138 -1.79 13.00 26.58
CA LYS A 138 -1.62 13.91 25.43
C LYS A 138 -2.14 13.35 24.10
N LEU A 139 -2.26 12.03 23.97
CA LEU A 139 -2.81 11.36 22.79
C LEU A 139 -4.27 10.91 22.98
N ALA A 140 -4.92 11.36 24.05
CA ALA A 140 -6.29 11.01 24.33
C ALA A 140 -7.26 11.59 23.28
N LEU A 141 -8.28 10.81 22.91
CA LEU A 141 -9.28 11.18 21.88
C LEU A 141 -10.13 12.40 22.27
N ASN A 142 -10.09 12.86 23.51
CA ASN A 142 -10.75 14.08 23.93
C ASN A 142 -9.98 15.36 23.53
N GLN A 143 -8.77 15.23 22.97
CA GLN A 143 -8.02 16.37 22.47
C GLN A 143 -8.42 16.73 21.03
N PRO A 144 -8.73 18.00 20.73
CA PRO A 144 -9.13 18.43 19.39
C PRO A 144 -8.10 18.10 18.30
N ALA A 145 -6.81 18.32 18.57
CA ALA A 145 -5.72 18.04 17.64
C ALA A 145 -5.67 16.54 17.24
N VAL A 146 -5.93 15.64 18.19
CA VAL A 146 -5.97 14.19 17.98
C VAL A 146 -7.17 13.81 17.11
N VAL A 147 -8.35 14.34 17.39
CA VAL A 147 -9.56 14.06 16.59
C VAL A 147 -9.40 14.54 15.15
N ILE A 148 -8.94 15.78 14.97
CA ILE A 148 -8.71 16.35 13.64
C ILE A 148 -7.66 15.54 12.89
N GLY A 149 -6.53 15.24 13.54
CA GLY A 149 -5.47 14.41 12.97
C GLY A 149 -6.00 13.04 12.52
N ALA A 150 -6.73 12.34 13.38
CA ALA A 150 -7.30 11.03 13.08
C ALA A 150 -8.29 11.07 11.90
N LEU A 151 -9.18 12.07 11.84
CA LEU A 151 -10.13 12.22 10.74
C LEU A 151 -9.44 12.53 9.40
N VAL A 152 -8.48 13.46 9.41
CA VAL A 152 -7.66 13.77 8.22
C VAL A 152 -6.89 12.54 7.77
N GLY A 153 -6.28 11.83 8.72
CA GLY A 153 -5.61 10.55 8.47
C GLY A 153 -6.55 9.53 7.84
N ALA A 154 -7.76 9.37 8.37
CA ALA A 154 -8.73 8.42 7.85
C ALA A 154 -9.23 8.75 6.43
N MET A 155 -9.29 10.04 6.06
CA MET A 155 -9.66 10.47 4.71
C MET A 155 -8.51 10.29 3.70
N LEU A 156 -7.26 10.37 4.16
CA LEU A 156 -6.09 10.42 3.30
C LEU A 156 -5.96 9.21 2.35
N PRO A 157 -6.18 7.95 2.77
CA PRO A 157 -6.21 6.80 1.86
C PRO A 157 -7.27 6.90 0.76
N PHE A 158 -8.45 7.45 1.05
CA PHE A 158 -9.50 7.63 0.06
C PHE A 158 -9.14 8.70 -0.96
N VAL A 159 -8.60 9.84 -0.52
CA VAL A 159 -8.15 10.92 -1.41
C VAL A 159 -7.00 10.44 -2.28
N PHE A 160 -6.03 9.74 -1.69
CA PHE A 160 -4.92 9.14 -2.42
C PHE A 160 -5.41 8.15 -3.48
N SER A 161 -6.25 7.20 -3.11
CA SER A 161 -6.78 6.18 -4.03
C SER A 161 -7.63 6.79 -5.13
N GLY A 162 -8.50 7.74 -4.81
CA GLY A 162 -9.32 8.44 -5.81
C GLY A 162 -8.47 9.18 -6.84
N THR A 163 -7.41 9.86 -6.38
CA THR A 163 -6.47 10.55 -7.27
C THR A 163 -5.70 9.57 -8.16
N ALA A 164 -5.24 8.45 -7.59
CA ALA A 164 -4.54 7.41 -8.33
C ALA A 164 -5.44 6.72 -9.39
N ILE A 165 -6.69 6.40 -9.03
CA ILE A 165 -7.66 5.80 -9.97
C ILE A 165 -7.99 6.79 -11.09
N SER A 166 -8.22 8.07 -10.76
CA SER A 166 -8.47 9.12 -11.76
C SER A 166 -7.28 9.30 -12.71
N ALA A 167 -6.05 9.23 -12.19
CA ALA A 167 -4.83 9.27 -12.99
C ALA A 167 -4.78 8.12 -14.02
N VAL A 168 -5.06 6.89 -13.58
CA VAL A 168 -5.12 5.73 -14.50
C VAL A 168 -6.24 5.91 -15.52
N GLY A 169 -7.44 6.35 -15.11
CA GLY A 169 -8.55 6.59 -16.02
C GLY A 169 -8.21 7.60 -17.12
N ASN A 170 -7.55 8.70 -16.77
CA ASN A 170 -7.10 9.71 -17.73
C ASN A 170 -6.04 9.16 -18.71
N GLY A 171 -5.12 8.32 -18.25
CA GLY A 171 -4.14 7.65 -19.10
C GLY A 171 -4.78 6.61 -20.03
N ALA A 172 -5.69 5.80 -19.48
CA ALA A 172 -6.42 4.77 -20.21
C ALA A 172 -7.29 5.37 -21.32
N TYR A 173 -7.97 6.50 -21.08
CA TYR A 173 -8.77 7.17 -22.11
C TYR A 173 -7.93 7.55 -23.33
N LYS A 174 -6.75 8.15 -23.11
CA LYS A 174 -5.82 8.49 -24.19
C LYS A 174 -5.33 7.27 -24.95
N MET A 175 -5.06 6.17 -24.24
CA MET A 175 -4.69 4.90 -24.87
C MET A 175 -5.81 4.35 -25.74
N VAL A 176 -7.06 4.38 -25.26
CA VAL A 176 -8.24 3.92 -26.02
C VAL A 176 -8.45 4.75 -27.27
N GLU A 177 -8.34 6.08 -27.18
CA GLU A 177 -8.43 6.97 -28.35
C GLU A 177 -7.33 6.68 -29.37
N GLU A 178 -6.10 6.47 -28.93
CA GLU A 178 -4.98 6.14 -29.82
C GLU A 178 -5.17 4.78 -30.50
N VAL A 179 -5.57 3.74 -29.75
CA VAL A 179 -5.85 2.43 -30.33
C VAL A 179 -6.99 2.52 -31.38
N ARG A 180 -8.05 3.29 -31.08
CA ARG A 180 -9.13 3.55 -32.05
C ARG A 180 -8.65 4.31 -33.28
N ARG A 181 -7.76 5.29 -33.10
CA ARG A 181 -7.15 6.05 -34.19
C ARG A 181 -6.36 5.12 -35.10
N GLN A 182 -5.50 4.26 -34.55
CA GLN A 182 -4.73 3.29 -35.32
C GLN A 182 -5.63 2.33 -36.10
N PHE A 183 -6.67 1.77 -35.49
CA PHE A 183 -7.65 0.90 -36.18
C PHE A 183 -8.49 1.59 -37.27
N ARG A 184 -8.55 2.92 -37.27
CA ARG A 184 -9.27 3.70 -38.29
C ARG A 184 -8.34 4.17 -39.41
N GLU A 185 -7.12 4.53 -39.08
CA GLU A 185 -6.21 5.26 -39.98
C GLU A 185 -5.09 4.41 -40.57
N ILE A 186 -4.65 3.33 -39.90
CA ILE A 186 -3.57 2.47 -40.41
C ILE A 186 -4.18 1.41 -41.35
N PRO A 187 -3.86 1.43 -42.67
CA PRO A 187 -4.39 0.45 -43.61
C PRO A 187 -3.90 -0.97 -43.28
N GLY A 188 -4.78 -1.96 -43.42
CA GLY A 188 -4.44 -3.37 -43.20
C GLY A 188 -4.44 -3.80 -41.73
N LEU A 189 -4.59 -2.90 -40.77
CA LEU A 189 -4.49 -3.24 -39.34
C LEU A 189 -5.63 -4.13 -38.85
N ARG A 190 -6.86 -3.92 -39.34
CA ARG A 190 -8.02 -4.77 -39.00
C ARG A 190 -7.93 -6.14 -39.68
N GLU A 191 -7.35 -6.17 -40.86
CA GLU A 191 -7.15 -7.37 -41.68
C GLU A 191 -5.93 -8.18 -41.24
N GLY A 192 -5.15 -7.69 -40.26
CA GLY A 192 -3.95 -8.35 -39.75
C GLY A 192 -2.73 -8.28 -40.68
N THR A 193 -2.79 -7.44 -41.73
CA THR A 193 -1.69 -7.24 -42.69
C THR A 193 -0.86 -5.99 -42.40
N GLY A 194 -1.42 -5.02 -41.70
CA GLY A 194 -0.77 -3.80 -41.25
C GLY A 194 -0.08 -3.98 -39.90
N LYS A 195 1.01 -3.24 -39.66
CA LYS A 195 1.70 -3.22 -38.37
C LYS A 195 1.23 -2.03 -37.51
N PRO A 196 0.83 -2.25 -36.24
CA PRO A 196 0.48 -1.17 -35.34
C PRO A 196 1.73 -0.38 -34.91
N ASP A 197 1.50 0.86 -34.47
CA ASP A 197 2.55 1.69 -33.87
C ASP A 197 2.56 1.50 -32.36
N TYR A 198 3.43 0.60 -31.90
CA TYR A 198 3.63 0.33 -30.48
C TYR A 198 4.33 1.48 -29.75
N ALA A 199 5.15 2.27 -30.43
CA ALA A 199 5.95 3.31 -29.80
C ALA A 199 5.08 4.43 -29.24
N ILE A 200 4.01 4.81 -29.97
CA ILE A 200 3.06 5.81 -29.50
C ILE A 200 2.30 5.32 -28.26
N ALA A 201 1.88 4.05 -28.23
CA ALA A 201 1.21 3.48 -27.05
C ALA A 201 2.13 3.54 -25.81
N VAL A 202 3.40 3.15 -25.96
CA VAL A 202 4.40 3.23 -24.89
C VAL A 202 4.64 4.68 -24.45
N ASP A 203 4.70 5.64 -25.39
CA ASP A 203 4.92 7.05 -25.08
C ASP A 203 3.74 7.66 -24.30
N ILE A 204 2.50 7.31 -24.66
CA ILE A 204 1.28 7.76 -23.96
C ILE A 204 1.29 7.26 -22.52
N SER A 205 1.51 5.96 -22.30
CA SER A 205 1.50 5.38 -20.95
C SER A 205 2.64 5.95 -20.09
N THR A 206 3.84 6.12 -20.68
CA THR A 206 5.01 6.67 -19.99
C THR A 206 4.79 8.12 -19.56
N LYS A 207 4.36 8.99 -20.48
CA LYS A 207 4.12 10.42 -20.18
C LYS A 207 2.98 10.60 -19.17
N ALA A 208 1.92 9.79 -19.29
CA ALA A 208 0.81 9.81 -18.35
C ALA A 208 1.27 9.39 -16.95
N ALA A 209 1.97 8.26 -16.83
CA ALA A 209 2.47 7.76 -15.55
C ALA A 209 3.38 8.78 -14.85
N LEU A 210 4.39 9.30 -15.55
CA LEU A 210 5.37 10.24 -14.97
C LEU A 210 4.73 11.54 -14.49
N ARG A 211 3.74 12.08 -15.20
CA ARG A 211 3.08 13.33 -14.82
C ARG A 211 2.05 13.13 -13.72
N LEU A 212 1.26 12.06 -13.81
CA LEU A 212 0.11 11.87 -12.94
C LEU A 212 0.47 11.21 -11.61
N MET A 213 1.63 10.56 -11.49
CA MET A 213 2.13 10.03 -10.20
C MET A 213 2.53 11.11 -9.19
N VAL A 214 2.79 12.34 -9.66
CA VAL A 214 3.28 13.44 -8.82
C VAL A 214 2.25 13.84 -7.76
N ALA A 215 0.97 13.95 -8.13
CA ALA A 215 -0.07 14.41 -7.22
C ALA A 215 -0.30 13.45 -6.03
N PRO A 216 -0.51 12.12 -6.23
CA PRO A 216 -0.58 11.17 -5.12
C PRO A 216 0.68 11.17 -4.25
N GLY A 217 1.87 11.31 -4.86
CA GLY A 217 3.14 11.37 -4.13
C GLY A 217 3.25 12.61 -3.23
N LEU A 218 2.88 13.79 -3.76
CA LEU A 218 2.87 15.03 -2.98
C LEU A 218 1.88 14.98 -1.82
N ILE A 219 0.68 14.41 -2.03
CA ILE A 219 -0.32 14.24 -0.97
C ILE A 219 0.27 13.45 0.21
N ALA A 220 0.99 12.36 -0.06
CA ALA A 220 1.60 11.54 0.97
C ALA A 220 2.70 12.26 1.78
N VAL A 221 3.46 13.14 1.14
CA VAL A 221 4.58 13.86 1.76
C VAL A 221 4.13 15.14 2.47
N VAL A 222 3.30 15.94 1.81
CA VAL A 222 2.91 17.28 2.29
C VAL A 222 1.94 17.18 3.47
N THR A 223 1.02 16.21 3.47
CA THR A 223 -0.01 16.10 4.51
C THR A 223 0.56 15.97 5.93
N PRO A 224 1.45 15.01 6.26
CA PRO A 224 2.00 14.91 7.62
C PRO A 224 2.85 16.13 8.01
N LEU A 225 3.56 16.75 7.04
CA LEU A 225 4.34 17.96 7.30
C LEU A 225 3.43 19.15 7.63
N ALA A 226 2.40 19.39 6.83
CA ALA A 226 1.45 20.48 7.04
C ALA A 226 0.71 20.33 8.37
N ILE A 227 0.17 19.14 8.65
CA ILE A 227 -0.54 18.85 9.90
C ILE A 227 0.40 18.97 11.10
N GLY A 228 1.65 18.50 10.99
CA GLY A 228 2.62 18.59 12.07
C GLY A 228 3.10 20.00 12.37
N ILE A 229 3.30 20.83 11.34
CA ILE A 229 3.68 22.25 11.53
C ILE A 229 2.52 23.03 12.16
N ILE A 230 1.29 22.77 11.73
CA ILE A 230 0.12 23.54 12.17
C ILE A 230 -0.37 23.08 13.55
N LEU A 231 -0.62 21.77 13.72
CA LEU A 231 -1.31 21.19 14.88
C LEU A 231 -0.39 20.40 15.82
N GLY A 232 0.87 20.20 15.44
CA GLY A 232 1.87 19.53 16.26
C GLY A 232 1.87 18.01 16.19
N TRP A 233 2.77 17.41 16.97
CA TRP A 233 3.07 15.98 16.94
C TRP A 233 1.90 15.09 17.36
N THR A 234 0.99 15.56 18.22
CA THR A 234 -0.19 14.79 18.67
C THR A 234 -1.14 14.53 17.50
N ALA A 235 -1.38 15.55 16.67
CA ALA A 235 -2.18 15.43 15.46
C ALA A 235 -1.53 14.51 14.42
N VAL A 236 -0.20 14.57 14.27
CA VAL A 236 0.54 13.68 13.36
C VAL A 236 0.46 12.22 13.82
N GLY A 237 0.65 11.97 15.11
CA GLY A 237 0.50 10.62 15.68
C GLY A 237 -0.90 10.06 15.43
N ALA A 238 -1.94 10.88 15.62
CA ALA A 238 -3.31 10.50 15.33
C ALA A 238 -3.59 10.29 13.83
N LEU A 239 -3.00 11.13 12.97
CA LEU A 239 -3.09 11.02 11.52
C LEU A 239 -2.56 9.69 11.01
N VAL A 240 -1.40 9.27 11.51
CA VAL A 240 -0.80 7.99 11.13
C VAL A 240 -1.72 6.82 11.51
N ILE A 241 -2.29 6.83 12.72
CA ILE A 241 -3.23 5.79 13.15
C ILE A 241 -4.50 5.81 12.27
N GLY A 242 -5.09 6.97 12.06
CA GLY A 242 -6.30 7.13 11.25
C GLY A 242 -6.09 6.63 9.81
N ALA A 243 -4.94 6.98 9.21
CA ALA A 243 -4.55 6.49 7.90
C ALA A 243 -4.39 4.97 7.88
N THR A 244 -3.75 4.38 8.89
CA THR A 244 -3.58 2.92 8.95
C THR A 244 -4.91 2.18 9.09
N VAL A 245 -5.79 2.62 10.00
CA VAL A 245 -7.08 1.95 10.25
C VAL A 245 -8.00 1.99 9.04
N SER A 246 -7.95 3.05 8.25
CA SER A 246 -8.76 3.20 7.02
C SER A 246 -8.11 2.55 5.79
N ALA A 247 -6.79 2.66 5.64
CA ALA A 247 -6.06 2.13 4.48
C ALA A 247 -6.08 0.60 4.41
N ILE A 248 -5.96 -0.11 5.54
CA ILE A 248 -5.94 -1.58 5.56
C ILE A 248 -7.20 -2.18 4.92
N PRO A 249 -8.43 -1.91 5.40
CA PRO A 249 -9.63 -2.48 4.81
C PRO A 249 -9.84 -2.00 3.38
N LEU A 250 -9.54 -0.73 3.08
CA LEU A 250 -9.65 -0.17 1.74
C LEU A 250 -8.72 -0.89 0.74
N ALA A 251 -7.47 -1.11 1.11
CA ALA A 251 -6.49 -1.83 0.31
C ALA A 251 -6.93 -3.27 0.07
N ILE A 252 -7.33 -3.98 1.12
CA ILE A 252 -7.81 -5.37 1.02
C ILE A 252 -9.00 -5.45 0.06
N MET A 253 -9.99 -4.56 0.21
CA MET A 253 -11.13 -4.50 -0.69
C MET A 253 -10.71 -4.28 -2.15
N MET A 254 -9.81 -3.34 -2.42
CA MET A 254 -9.34 -3.05 -3.78
C MET A 254 -8.55 -4.19 -4.40
N MET A 255 -7.62 -4.79 -3.65
CA MET A 255 -6.75 -5.86 -4.15
C MET A 255 -7.53 -7.15 -4.41
N TRP A 256 -8.36 -7.59 -3.46
CA TRP A 256 -9.18 -8.80 -3.62
C TRP A 256 -10.36 -8.56 -4.55
N GLY A 257 -10.99 -7.39 -4.50
CA GLY A 257 -12.09 -7.02 -5.38
C GLY A 257 -11.67 -7.02 -6.85
N GLY A 258 -10.53 -6.40 -7.19
CA GLY A 258 -10.03 -6.43 -8.56
C GLY A 258 -9.56 -7.82 -9.00
N ALA A 259 -8.92 -8.60 -8.13
CA ALA A 259 -8.55 -9.98 -8.46
C ALA A 259 -9.76 -10.88 -8.70
N ALA A 260 -10.85 -10.69 -7.95
CA ALA A 260 -12.10 -11.41 -8.15
C ALA A 260 -12.74 -11.07 -9.51
N LEU A 261 -12.71 -9.80 -9.91
CA LEU A 261 -13.22 -9.34 -11.22
C LEU A 261 -12.43 -9.95 -12.38
N ASP A 262 -11.09 -10.02 -12.26
CA ASP A 262 -10.23 -10.66 -13.27
C ASP A 262 -10.48 -12.18 -13.37
N ASN A 263 -10.52 -12.86 -12.22
CA ASN A 263 -10.78 -14.29 -12.20
C ASN A 263 -12.19 -14.64 -12.68
N ALA A 264 -13.18 -13.76 -12.47
CA ALA A 264 -14.51 -13.92 -13.06
C ALA A 264 -14.45 -13.84 -14.59
N LYS A 265 -13.67 -12.90 -15.15
CA LYS A 265 -13.42 -12.84 -16.60
C LYS A 265 -12.76 -14.13 -17.10
N LYS A 266 -11.68 -14.60 -16.47
CA LYS A 266 -10.99 -15.85 -16.82
C LYS A 266 -11.91 -17.07 -16.73
N TYR A 267 -12.81 -17.10 -15.75
CA TYR A 267 -13.79 -18.17 -15.60
C TYR A 267 -14.76 -18.24 -16.79
N VAL A 268 -15.24 -17.09 -17.28
CA VAL A 268 -16.08 -17.00 -18.48
C VAL A 268 -15.26 -17.35 -19.73
N GLU A 269 -14.02 -16.87 -19.85
CA GLU A 269 -13.12 -17.18 -20.97
C GLU A 269 -12.83 -18.68 -21.10
N GLY A 270 -12.78 -19.40 -19.98
CA GLY A 270 -12.68 -20.86 -19.92
C GLY A 270 -13.96 -21.63 -20.27
N GLY A 271 -14.97 -20.98 -20.85
CA GLY A 271 -16.16 -21.62 -21.42
C GLY A 271 -17.30 -21.96 -20.46
N LYS A 272 -17.14 -21.68 -19.16
CA LYS A 272 -18.08 -22.14 -18.11
C LYS A 272 -19.39 -21.35 -18.06
N LEU A 273 -19.45 -20.19 -18.72
CA LEU A 273 -20.62 -19.30 -18.81
C LEU A 273 -20.77 -18.70 -20.22
N GLY A 274 -20.61 -19.52 -21.25
CA GLY A 274 -20.83 -19.14 -22.64
C GLY A 274 -19.58 -18.77 -23.44
N GLY A 275 -18.45 -18.50 -22.77
CA GLY A 275 -17.18 -18.27 -23.46
C GLY A 275 -16.99 -16.85 -24.01
N LYS A 276 -15.88 -16.66 -24.72
CA LYS A 276 -15.47 -15.39 -25.32
C LYS A 276 -16.49 -14.86 -26.33
N GLY A 277 -16.66 -13.55 -26.38
CA GLY A 277 -17.55 -12.87 -27.34
C GLY A 277 -19.04 -12.85 -26.96
N THR A 278 -19.41 -13.44 -25.81
CA THR A 278 -20.77 -13.35 -25.26
C THR A 278 -21.00 -12.03 -24.51
N LEU A 279 -22.27 -11.67 -24.28
CA LEU A 279 -22.61 -10.51 -23.43
C LEU A 279 -22.07 -10.67 -22.00
N THR A 280 -22.07 -11.90 -21.47
CA THR A 280 -21.48 -12.22 -20.17
C THR A 280 -19.98 -11.94 -20.16
N HIS A 281 -19.25 -12.32 -21.22
CA HIS A 281 -17.83 -12.02 -21.35
C HIS A 281 -17.57 -10.52 -21.45
N ALA A 282 -18.35 -9.78 -22.24
CA ALA A 282 -18.23 -8.32 -22.31
C ALA A 282 -18.44 -7.66 -20.94
N ALA A 283 -19.42 -8.12 -20.16
CA ALA A 283 -19.68 -7.60 -18.82
C ALA A 283 -18.53 -7.89 -17.84
N THR A 284 -17.93 -9.08 -17.88
CA THR A 284 -16.79 -9.41 -17.02
C THR A 284 -15.51 -8.69 -17.44
N VAL A 285 -15.32 -8.42 -18.73
CA VAL A 285 -14.23 -7.54 -19.22
C VAL A 285 -14.39 -6.13 -18.68
N VAL A 286 -15.61 -5.56 -18.68
CA VAL A 286 -15.84 -4.24 -18.06
C VAL A 286 -15.52 -4.27 -16.57
N GLY A 287 -15.97 -5.31 -15.85
CA GLY A 287 -15.63 -5.51 -14.44
C GLY A 287 -14.12 -5.53 -14.19
N ASP A 288 -13.37 -6.30 -14.97
CA ASP A 288 -11.91 -6.37 -14.85
C ASP A 288 -11.23 -5.02 -15.10
N THR A 289 -11.65 -4.29 -16.13
CA THR A 289 -11.09 -2.94 -16.41
C THR A 289 -11.38 -1.91 -15.32
N VAL A 290 -12.46 -2.09 -14.54
CA VAL A 290 -12.72 -1.30 -13.32
C VAL A 290 -11.80 -1.76 -12.18
N GLY A 291 -11.53 -3.07 -12.09
CA GLY A 291 -10.67 -3.70 -11.09
C GLY A 291 -9.17 -3.46 -11.29
N ASP A 292 -8.70 -3.20 -12.51
CA ASP A 292 -7.28 -2.96 -12.82
C ASP A 292 -6.67 -1.79 -12.02
N PRO A 293 -7.22 -0.56 -12.03
CA PRO A 293 -6.68 0.53 -11.22
C PRO A 293 -6.80 0.26 -9.71
N TRP A 294 -7.74 -0.59 -9.29
CA TRP A 294 -7.88 -0.97 -7.89
C TRP A 294 -6.75 -1.92 -7.46
N LYS A 295 -6.58 -3.03 -8.17
CA LYS A 295 -5.67 -4.11 -7.77
C LYS A 295 -4.22 -3.83 -8.13
N ASP A 296 -3.93 -3.02 -9.14
CA ASP A 296 -2.57 -2.81 -9.65
C ASP A 296 -2.05 -1.38 -9.48
N THR A 297 -2.87 -0.43 -9.03
CA THR A 297 -2.42 0.94 -8.76
C THR A 297 -2.76 1.38 -7.34
N ALA A 298 -4.03 1.64 -7.04
CA ALA A 298 -4.43 2.26 -5.78
C ALA A 298 -4.24 1.34 -4.57
N GLY A 299 -4.85 0.16 -4.59
CA GLY A 299 -4.82 -0.83 -3.51
C GLY A 299 -3.40 -1.17 -3.04
N PRO A 300 -2.50 -1.66 -3.92
CA PRO A 300 -1.14 -1.97 -3.51
C PRO A 300 -0.37 -0.71 -3.09
N SER A 301 -0.63 0.48 -3.65
CA SER A 301 0.09 1.69 -3.24
C SER A 301 -0.23 2.14 -1.80
N LEU A 302 -1.36 1.74 -1.23
CA LEU A 302 -1.73 2.10 0.15
C LEU A 302 -0.77 1.52 1.21
N HIS A 303 -0.16 0.35 0.96
CA HIS A 303 0.84 -0.17 1.90
C HIS A 303 2.10 0.71 1.94
N ILE A 304 2.45 1.35 0.82
CA ILE A 304 3.56 2.29 0.70
C ILE A 304 3.17 3.61 1.36
N LEU A 305 1.95 4.10 1.12
CA LEU A 305 1.42 5.31 1.74
C LEU A 305 1.56 5.25 3.27
N ILE A 306 1.10 4.16 3.90
CA ILE A 306 1.20 3.98 5.35
C ILE A 306 2.66 4.02 5.82
N LYS A 307 3.55 3.26 5.17
CA LYS A 307 4.97 3.21 5.56
C LYS A 307 5.62 4.60 5.41
N LEU A 308 5.34 5.30 4.32
CA LEU A 308 5.87 6.63 4.05
C LEU A 308 5.38 7.65 5.08
N LEU A 309 4.08 7.65 5.40
CA LEU A 309 3.52 8.52 6.44
C LEU A 309 4.19 8.28 7.78
N ASN A 310 4.37 7.01 8.18
CA ASN A 310 5.07 6.67 9.41
C ASN A 310 6.52 7.17 9.41
N THR A 311 7.28 6.91 8.33
CA THR A 311 8.68 7.31 8.23
C THR A 311 8.86 8.82 8.25
N ILE A 312 8.06 9.56 7.47
CA ILE A 312 8.09 11.04 7.49
C ILE A 312 7.71 11.55 8.87
N SER A 313 6.67 10.98 9.47
CA SER A 313 6.23 11.38 10.82
C SER A 313 7.34 11.21 11.85
N LEU A 314 8.10 10.11 11.78
CA LEU A 314 9.21 9.81 12.67
C LEU A 314 10.42 10.74 12.45
N VAL A 315 10.81 10.96 11.19
CA VAL A 315 12.00 11.77 10.85
C VAL A 315 11.81 13.23 11.23
N PHE A 316 10.60 13.77 11.07
CA PHE A 316 10.32 15.18 11.28
C PHE A 316 9.76 15.51 12.68
N ILE A 317 9.84 14.59 13.65
CA ILE A 317 9.43 14.85 15.05
C ILE A 317 10.00 16.18 15.59
N PRO A 318 11.30 16.51 15.43
CA PRO A 318 11.84 17.76 15.95
C PRO A 318 11.10 19.00 15.44
N LEU A 319 10.62 18.97 14.20
CA LEU A 319 9.84 20.05 13.60
C LEU A 319 8.45 20.15 14.24
N PHE A 320 7.80 19.02 14.52
CA PHE A 320 6.44 18.97 15.05
C PHE A 320 6.33 19.28 16.54
N LEU A 321 7.47 19.35 17.24
CA LEU A 321 7.53 19.84 18.62
C LEU A 321 7.47 21.38 18.72
N VAL A 322 7.64 22.09 17.59
CA VAL A 322 7.60 23.56 17.49
C VAL A 322 6.38 23.99 16.68
N SER A 323 5.19 23.49 17.04
CA SER A 323 3.96 23.77 16.28
C SER A 323 3.56 25.25 16.32
N LEU A 324 2.95 25.72 15.23
CA LEU A 324 2.47 27.11 15.09
C LEU A 324 1.23 27.37 15.97
N ILE A 325 0.38 26.36 16.16
CA ILE A 325 -0.80 26.43 17.01
C ILE A 325 -0.56 25.55 18.25
N ALA A 326 -0.81 26.11 19.43
CA ALA A 326 -0.92 25.37 20.67
C ALA A 326 -2.41 25.09 20.93
N LEU A 327 -2.87 23.90 20.57
CA LEU A 327 -4.22 23.39 20.85
C LEU A 327 -4.18 22.30 21.93
#